data_AF-A0A317ZG87-F1
#
_entry.id   AF-A0A317ZG87-F1
#
_cell.length_a   1.000
_cell.length_b   1.000
_cell.length_c   1.000
_cell.angle_alpha   90.00
_cell.angle_beta   90.00
_cell.angle_gamma   90.00
#
_symmetry.space_group_name_H-M   'P 1'
#
loop_
_entity.id
_entity.type
_entity.pdbx_description
1 polymer ?
#
loop_
_entity_poly.entity_id
_entity_poly.type
_entity_poly.pdbx_seq_one_letter_code
_entity_poly.pdbx_strand_id
1 'polypeptide(L)'
;MKVRDRLTEIFDRGDGERELQSFLEENPAILLETPMSVLGHPTILLKEFPLGTQYRADFAIIAPYSGAFEIKLIEVEPPKEKIYTKDKVLAKRANKAFEQINSWKSYIRNHRREVLETVDRYGKEKDLYRGPRDSLTCTAGCSIFDPDVHVSFSYAILMGRRNDLGGYMLGRKSAFKEDSDVEIITCDRLFHAADKIDANPEIYI
;
A
#
# COMPACT_ATOMS: atom_id res chain seq x y z
N MET A 1 -6.13 -12.50 -21.49
CA MET A 1 -7.08 -12.54 -20.36
C MET A 1 -7.02 -11.20 -19.67
N LYS A 2 -8.17 -10.59 -19.34
CA LYS A 2 -8.20 -9.27 -18.71
C LYS A 2 -7.66 -9.32 -17.28
N VAL A 3 -7.12 -8.21 -16.78
CA VAL A 3 -6.59 -8.07 -15.42
C VAL A 3 -7.70 -8.32 -14.39
N ARG A 4 -8.90 -7.79 -14.65
CA ARG A 4 -10.07 -8.00 -13.80
C ARG A 4 -10.45 -9.47 -13.66
N ASP A 5 -10.40 -10.24 -14.74
CA ASP A 5 -10.79 -11.66 -14.73
C ASP A 5 -9.84 -12.46 -13.83
N ARG A 6 -8.52 -12.23 -13.95
CA ARG A 6 -7.50 -12.83 -13.07
C ARG A 6 -7.74 -12.51 -11.60
N LEU A 7 -8.01 -11.24 -11.28
CA LEU A 7 -8.28 -10.81 -9.92
C LEU A 7 -9.55 -11.47 -9.35
N THR A 8 -10.56 -11.68 -10.19
CA THR A 8 -11.79 -12.38 -9.79
C THR A 8 -11.49 -13.83 -9.42
N GLU A 9 -10.70 -14.54 -10.23
CA GLU A 9 -10.29 -15.92 -9.92
C GLU A 9 -9.53 -16.03 -8.59
N ILE A 10 -8.65 -15.06 -8.29
CA ILE A 10 -7.91 -15.04 -7.01
C ILE A 10 -8.89 -14.90 -5.84
N PHE A 11 -9.90 -14.04 -5.95
CA PHE A 11 -10.89 -13.87 -4.90
C PHE A 11 -11.89 -15.02 -4.80
N ASP A 12 -12.12 -15.77 -5.87
CA ASP A 12 -12.94 -16.98 -5.79
C ASP A 12 -12.19 -18.12 -5.08
N ARG A 13 -10.86 -18.21 -5.26
CA ARG A 13 -9.99 -19.22 -4.66
C ARG A 13 -9.57 -18.86 -3.22
N GLY A 14 -10.38 -19.28 -2.24
CA GLY A 14 -9.94 -19.47 -0.84
C GLY A 14 -9.19 -18.31 -0.15
N ASP A 15 -8.12 -18.67 0.58
CA ASP A 15 -7.30 -17.80 1.46
C ASP A 15 -6.53 -16.72 0.67
N GLY A 16 -6.04 -17.05 -0.54
CA GLY A 16 -5.67 -16.10 -1.60
C GLY A 16 -4.60 -15.05 -1.31
N GLU A 17 -4.00 -14.99 -0.11
CA GLU A 17 -3.04 -13.95 0.29
C GLU A 17 -1.79 -13.95 -0.61
N ARG A 18 -1.16 -15.12 -0.76
CA ARG A 18 0.05 -15.28 -1.59
C ARG A 18 -0.23 -15.08 -3.06
N GLU A 19 -1.38 -15.56 -3.53
CA GLU A 19 -1.85 -15.39 -4.89
C GLU A 19 -2.13 -13.92 -5.20
N LEU A 20 -2.76 -13.20 -4.25
CA LEU A 20 -3.00 -11.77 -4.37
C LEU A 20 -1.68 -10.99 -4.37
N GLN A 21 -0.76 -11.27 -3.43
CA GLN A 21 0.53 -10.60 -3.40
C GLN A 21 1.30 -10.83 -4.70
N SER A 22 1.44 -12.09 -5.15
CA SER A 22 2.08 -12.42 -6.43
C SER A 22 1.43 -11.69 -7.60
N PHE A 23 0.10 -11.61 -7.63
CA PHE A 23 -0.63 -10.89 -8.67
C PHE A 23 -0.35 -9.39 -8.65
N LEU A 24 -0.26 -8.76 -7.47
CA LEU A 24 0.07 -7.34 -7.35
C LEU A 24 1.53 -7.05 -7.71
N GLU A 25 2.45 -7.98 -7.46
CA GLU A 25 3.83 -7.88 -7.91
C GLU A 25 3.95 -7.94 -9.44
N GLU A 26 3.19 -8.84 -10.08
CA GLU A 26 3.13 -8.97 -11.55
C GLU A 26 2.37 -7.83 -12.23
N ASN A 27 1.48 -7.15 -11.49
CA ASN A 27 0.61 -6.10 -12.02
C ASN A 27 0.70 -4.84 -11.13
N PRO A 28 1.89 -4.23 -11.01
CA PRO A 28 2.17 -3.16 -10.05
C PRO A 28 1.29 -1.91 -10.26
N ALA A 29 0.87 -1.65 -11.50
CA ALA A 29 -0.05 -0.58 -11.86
C ALA A 29 -1.38 -0.63 -11.08
N ILE A 30 -1.83 -1.82 -10.66
CA ILE A 30 -3.07 -1.96 -9.89
C ILE A 30 -2.98 -1.21 -8.57
N LEU A 31 -1.86 -1.32 -7.84
CA LEU A 31 -1.69 -0.62 -6.56
C LEU A 31 -1.56 0.90 -6.77
N LEU A 32 -0.93 1.33 -7.85
CA LEU A 32 -0.79 2.75 -8.18
C LEU A 32 -2.11 3.41 -8.58
N GLU A 33 -2.98 2.67 -9.28
CA GLU A 33 -4.29 3.14 -9.72
C GLU A 33 -5.41 2.94 -8.69
N THR A 34 -5.15 2.11 -7.68
CA THR A 34 -6.10 1.86 -6.59
C THR A 34 -6.31 3.16 -5.82
N PRO A 35 -7.55 3.66 -5.71
CA PRO A 35 -7.81 4.86 -4.94
C PRO A 35 -7.47 4.65 -3.46
N MET A 36 -6.42 5.34 -3.01
CA MET A 36 -5.99 5.39 -1.61
C MET A 36 -6.02 6.83 -1.12
N SER A 37 -6.16 7.02 0.18
CA SER A 37 -6.09 8.37 0.72
C SER A 37 -4.67 8.90 0.75
N VAL A 38 -4.50 10.18 0.39
CA VAL A 38 -3.25 10.95 0.55
C VAL A 38 -2.05 10.27 -0.11
N LEU A 39 -2.07 10.27 -1.44
CA LEU A 39 -0.86 10.14 -2.26
C LEU A 39 -1.00 11.15 -3.41
N GLY A 40 0.03 11.97 -3.64
CA GLY A 40 0.28 12.57 -4.96
C GLY A 40 0.38 11.48 -6.04
N HIS A 41 0.49 11.83 -7.33
CA HIS A 41 0.63 10.83 -8.40
C HIS A 41 1.81 9.89 -8.11
N PRO A 42 1.56 8.63 -7.68
CA PRO A 42 2.62 7.76 -7.22
C PRO A 42 3.37 7.22 -8.43
N THR A 43 4.69 7.10 -8.31
CA THR A 43 5.53 6.73 -9.48
C THR A 43 6.46 5.56 -9.22
N ILE A 44 6.51 5.08 -7.98
CA ILE A 44 7.40 4.01 -7.56
C ILE A 44 6.61 3.03 -6.70
N LEU A 45 6.73 1.76 -7.01
CA LEU A 45 6.21 0.67 -6.19
C LEU A 45 7.34 -0.27 -5.81
N LEU A 46 7.51 -0.50 -4.53
CA LEU A 46 8.46 -1.46 -3.98
C LEU A 46 7.69 -2.61 -3.36
N LYS A 47 8.12 -3.84 -3.60
CA LYS A 47 7.66 -5.01 -2.83
C LYS A 47 8.60 -5.30 -1.67
N GLU A 48 8.06 -5.97 -0.66
CA GLU A 48 8.81 -6.52 0.47
C GLU A 48 9.75 -5.47 1.08
N PHE A 49 9.25 -4.25 1.28
CA PHE A 49 10.05 -3.10 1.68
C PHE A 49 10.59 -3.29 3.11
N PRO A 50 11.92 -3.36 3.31
CA PRO A 50 12.48 -3.62 4.62
C PRO A 50 12.47 -2.38 5.51
N LEU A 51 12.20 -2.60 6.79
CA LEU A 51 12.35 -1.63 7.86
C LEU A 51 13.34 -2.23 8.86
N GLY A 52 14.62 -1.91 8.62
CA GLY A 52 15.74 -2.59 9.27
C GLY A 52 15.80 -4.07 8.92
N THR A 53 16.23 -4.86 9.89
CA THR A 53 16.26 -6.34 9.79
C THR A 53 15.05 -7.01 10.43
N GLN A 54 14.18 -6.24 11.09
CA GLN A 54 13.12 -6.76 11.96
C GLN A 54 11.76 -6.81 11.28
N TYR A 55 11.46 -5.83 10.42
CA TYR A 55 10.14 -5.70 9.81
C TYR A 55 10.23 -5.57 8.30
N ARG A 56 9.12 -5.92 7.64
CA ARG A 56 8.94 -5.87 6.21
C ARG A 56 7.51 -5.49 5.92
N ALA A 57 7.29 -4.45 5.13
CA ALA A 57 5.99 -4.14 4.56
C ALA A 57 5.84 -4.89 3.24
N ASP A 58 4.65 -5.41 2.95
CA ASP A 58 4.41 -6.13 1.68
C ASP A 58 4.64 -5.21 0.49
N PHE A 59 4.19 -3.96 0.59
CA PHE A 59 4.46 -2.95 -0.43
C PHE A 59 4.78 -1.58 0.18
N ALA A 60 5.59 -0.79 -0.55
CA ALA A 60 5.74 0.64 -0.34
C ALA A 60 5.48 1.39 -1.65
N ILE A 61 4.55 2.35 -1.61
CA ILE A 61 4.29 3.28 -2.71
C ILE A 61 4.97 4.61 -2.38
N ILE A 62 5.77 5.13 -3.30
CA ILE A 62 6.43 6.43 -3.14
C ILE A 62 5.90 7.39 -4.21
N ALA A 63 5.42 8.55 -3.73
CA ALA A 63 4.94 9.65 -4.54
C ALA A 63 5.82 10.89 -4.28
N PRO A 64 6.83 11.14 -5.14
CA PRO A 64 7.55 12.40 -5.13
C PRO A 64 6.69 13.52 -5.76
N TYR A 65 6.64 14.68 -5.13
CA TYR A 65 6.03 15.90 -5.69
C TYR A 65 6.79 17.14 -5.23
N SER A 66 6.33 18.34 -5.58
CA SER A 66 7.16 19.55 -5.51
C SER A 66 7.56 19.89 -4.07
N GLY A 67 8.78 19.55 -3.69
CA GLY A 67 9.33 19.75 -2.34
C GLY A 67 8.97 18.66 -1.33
N ALA A 68 8.47 17.49 -1.76
CA ALA A 68 8.09 16.44 -0.83
C ALA A 68 8.14 15.01 -1.39
N PHE A 69 8.17 14.05 -0.47
CA PHE A 69 7.94 12.64 -0.70
C PHE A 69 6.83 12.13 0.23
N GLU A 70 5.78 11.58 -0.35
CA GLU A 70 4.79 10.80 0.39
C GLU A 70 5.09 9.32 0.21
N ILE A 71 5.21 8.60 1.32
CA ILE A 71 5.52 7.17 1.35
C ILE A 71 4.36 6.44 2.02
N LYS A 72 3.69 5.55 1.30
CA LYS A 72 2.64 4.69 1.87
C LYS A 72 3.12 3.27 2.01
N LEU A 73 3.13 2.75 3.23
CA LEU A 73 3.42 1.34 3.52
C LEU A 73 2.13 0.55 3.61
N ILE A 74 2.10 -0.62 2.98
CA ILE A 74 0.89 -1.44 2.83
C ILE A 74 1.19 -2.85 3.35
N GLU A 75 0.33 -3.31 4.26
CA GLU A 75 0.18 -4.72 4.63
C GLU A 75 -0.99 -5.31 3.83
N VAL A 76 -0.81 -6.49 3.24
CA VAL A 76 -1.81 -7.22 2.47
C VAL A 76 -2.23 -8.47 3.23
N GLU A 77 -3.53 -8.56 3.50
CA GLU A 77 -4.13 -9.70 4.19
C GLU A 77 -5.08 -10.48 3.26
N PRO A 78 -5.45 -11.72 3.62
CA PRO A 78 -6.37 -12.53 2.84
C PRO A 78 -7.65 -11.75 2.45
N PRO A 79 -8.10 -11.81 1.18
CA PRO A 79 -9.24 -11.02 0.71
C PRO A 79 -10.58 -11.34 1.42
N LYS A 80 -10.71 -12.56 1.94
CA LYS A 80 -11.91 -13.07 2.62
C LYS A 80 -11.83 -12.94 4.14
N GLU A 81 -10.69 -12.51 4.68
CA GLU A 81 -10.57 -12.27 6.11
C GLU A 81 -11.44 -11.09 6.54
N LYS A 82 -12.07 -11.24 7.69
CA LYS A 82 -12.98 -10.21 8.19
C LYS A 82 -12.18 -9.08 8.78
N ILE A 83 -12.59 -7.84 8.50
CA ILE A 83 -12.03 -6.67 9.18
C ILE A 83 -12.46 -6.65 10.65
N TYR A 84 -13.70 -7.05 10.93
CA TYR A 84 -14.31 -7.00 12.25
C TYR A 84 -15.04 -8.29 12.62
N THR A 85 -15.10 -8.59 13.91
CA THR A 85 -15.89 -9.70 14.47
C THR A 85 -17.39 -9.38 14.50
N LYS A 86 -18.22 -10.36 14.85
CA LYS A 86 -19.65 -10.16 15.10
C LYS A 86 -19.92 -9.14 16.23
N ASP A 87 -18.99 -9.05 17.19
CA ASP A 87 -19.03 -8.10 18.30
C ASP A 87 -18.51 -6.71 17.91
N LYS A 88 -18.26 -6.49 16.60
CA LYS A 88 -17.91 -5.21 16.01
C LYS A 88 -16.56 -4.63 16.47
N VAL A 89 -15.68 -5.48 16.97
CA VAL A 89 -14.26 -5.17 17.25
C VAL A 89 -13.38 -5.69 16.13
N LEU A 90 -12.12 -5.22 16.02
CA LEU A 90 -11.20 -5.73 15.00
C LEU A 90 -11.08 -7.25 15.11
N ALA A 91 -11.15 -7.93 13.98
CA ALA A 91 -10.88 -9.35 13.93
C ALA A 91 -9.42 -9.63 14.24
N LYS A 92 -9.11 -10.86 14.68
CA LYS A 92 -7.75 -11.25 15.09
C LYS A 92 -6.69 -10.93 14.03
N ARG A 93 -6.97 -11.23 12.74
CA ARG A 93 -6.04 -10.98 11.64
C ARG A 93 -5.85 -9.46 11.39
N ALA A 94 -6.95 -8.72 11.28
CA ALA A 94 -6.93 -7.26 11.16
C ALA A 94 -6.16 -6.58 12.31
N ASN A 95 -6.38 -7.04 13.55
CA ASN A 95 -5.67 -6.53 14.71
C ASN A 95 -4.18 -6.83 14.66
N LYS A 96 -3.78 -8.02 14.18
CA LYS A 96 -2.36 -8.37 14.02
C LYS A 96 -1.66 -7.47 12.98
N ALA A 97 -2.29 -7.27 11.82
CA ALA A 97 -1.78 -6.33 10.80
C ALA A 97 -1.65 -4.90 11.36
N PHE A 98 -2.62 -4.47 12.16
CA PHE A 98 -2.56 -3.17 12.82
C PHE A 98 -1.38 -3.05 13.80
N GLU A 99 -1.15 -4.06 14.65
CA GLU A 99 0.01 -4.08 15.55
C GLU A 99 1.35 -4.13 14.80
N GLN A 100 1.40 -4.80 13.65
CA GLN A 100 2.56 -4.79 12.76
C GLN A 100 2.83 -3.39 12.21
N ILE A 101 1.80 -2.67 11.76
CA ILE A 101 1.91 -1.26 11.35
C ILE A 101 2.37 -0.37 12.51
N ASN A 102 1.85 -0.56 13.73
CA ASN A 102 2.30 0.22 14.90
C ASN A 102 3.79 -0.03 15.20
N SER A 103 4.27 -1.26 14.99
CA SER A 103 5.68 -1.60 15.08
C SER A 103 6.51 -0.87 14.02
N TRP A 104 6.01 -0.76 12.78
CA TRP A 104 6.64 0.04 11.73
C TRP A 104 6.69 1.53 12.07
N LYS A 105 5.57 2.10 12.56
CA LYS A 105 5.50 3.50 13.01
C LYS A 105 6.57 3.80 14.06
N SER A 106 6.69 2.92 15.06
CA SER A 106 7.70 3.01 16.10
C SER A 106 9.12 2.93 15.52
N TYR A 107 9.37 1.96 14.64
CA TYR A 107 10.67 1.80 13.99
C TYR A 107 11.08 3.04 13.18
N ILE A 108 10.20 3.53 12.32
CA ILE A 108 10.46 4.71 11.48
C ILE A 108 10.74 5.95 12.33
N ARG A 109 10.03 6.12 13.45
CA ARG A 109 10.29 7.24 14.37
C ARG A 109 11.71 7.19 14.95
N ASN A 110 12.17 6.00 15.34
CA ASN A 110 13.46 5.81 15.99
C ASN A 110 14.63 5.70 15.00
N HIS A 111 14.37 5.27 13.76
CA HIS A 111 15.37 4.94 12.73
C HIS A 111 15.15 5.71 11.43
N ARG A 112 14.60 6.93 11.50
CA ARG A 112 14.14 7.70 10.32
C ARG A 112 15.20 7.80 9.22
N ARG A 113 16.44 8.15 9.56
CA ARG A 113 17.53 8.31 8.58
C ARG A 113 17.80 7.02 7.81
N GLU A 114 17.92 5.91 8.52
CA GLU A 114 18.15 4.57 7.93
C GLU A 114 17.00 4.17 6.99
N VAL A 115 15.75 4.50 7.37
CA VAL A 115 14.59 4.26 6.52
C VAL A 115 14.67 5.11 5.24
N LEU A 116 15.05 6.39 5.33
CA LEU A 116 15.22 7.24 4.14
C LEU A 116 16.36 6.76 3.23
N GLU A 117 17.45 6.27 3.80
CA GLU A 117 18.54 5.61 3.05
C GLU A 117 18.05 4.36 2.33
N THR A 118 17.15 3.60 2.96
CA THR A 118 16.51 2.44 2.34
C THR A 118 15.54 2.84 1.24
N VAL A 119 14.73 3.90 1.44
CA VAL A 119 13.82 4.46 0.42
C VAL A 119 14.60 4.91 -0.81
N ASP A 120 15.69 5.66 -0.63
CA ASP A 120 16.54 6.12 -1.75
C ASP A 120 17.13 4.93 -2.53
N ARG A 121 17.74 3.98 -1.83
CA ARG A 121 18.36 2.82 -2.46
C ARG A 121 17.34 1.92 -3.17
N TYR A 122 16.27 1.51 -2.48
CA TYR A 122 15.24 0.66 -3.08
C TYR A 122 14.48 1.39 -4.19
N GLY A 123 14.18 2.68 -4.03
CA GLY A 123 13.51 3.49 -5.06
C GLY A 123 14.31 3.60 -6.36
N LYS A 124 15.65 3.53 -6.28
CA LYS A 124 16.54 3.49 -7.44
C LYS A 124 16.72 2.12 -8.05
N GLU A 125 16.72 1.06 -7.24
CA GLU A 125 17.16 -0.27 -7.68
C GLU A 125 16.03 -1.29 -7.88
N LYS A 126 14.89 -1.09 -7.21
CA LYS A 126 13.87 -2.13 -6.99
C LYS A 126 12.44 -1.67 -7.33
N ASP A 127 12.29 -0.55 -8.03
CA ASP A 127 10.98 -0.10 -8.50
C ASP A 127 10.37 -1.11 -9.47
N LEU A 128 9.25 -1.71 -9.09
CA LEU A 128 8.50 -2.67 -9.90
C LEU A 128 7.76 -2.03 -11.07
N TYR A 129 7.47 -0.73 -11.01
CA TYR A 129 6.64 -0.08 -12.02
C TYR A 129 7.46 0.45 -13.19
N ARG A 130 8.47 1.31 -12.94
CA ARG A 130 9.30 1.89 -14.01
C ARG A 130 10.68 1.27 -14.13
N GLY A 131 11.07 0.42 -13.20
CA GLY A 131 12.41 -0.17 -13.15
C GLY A 131 13.47 0.78 -12.56
N PRO A 132 14.75 0.36 -12.62
CA PRO A 132 15.85 1.09 -12.00
C PRO A 132 16.09 2.50 -12.59
N ARG A 133 16.64 3.40 -11.77
CA ARG A 133 16.95 4.78 -12.14
C ARG A 133 18.20 5.30 -11.42
N ASP A 134 18.86 6.29 -12.02
CA ASP A 134 20.12 6.84 -11.48
C ASP A 134 19.93 7.66 -10.19
N SER A 135 18.79 8.33 -10.05
CA SER A 135 18.50 9.19 -8.90
C SER A 135 17.04 9.13 -8.46
N LEU A 136 16.82 9.32 -7.16
CA LEU A 136 15.50 9.53 -6.57
C LEU A 136 15.38 10.97 -6.11
N THR A 137 14.63 11.77 -6.85
CA THR A 137 14.37 13.19 -6.55
C THR A 137 12.88 13.49 -6.53
N CYS A 138 12.52 14.54 -5.81
CA CYS A 138 11.18 15.11 -5.88
C CYS A 138 10.98 15.85 -7.21
N THR A 139 9.77 16.28 -7.56
CA THR A 139 9.54 16.94 -8.87
C THR A 139 10.22 18.32 -8.99
N ALA A 140 10.76 18.86 -7.89
CA ALA A 140 11.60 20.06 -7.89
C ALA A 140 13.11 19.75 -8.06
N GLY A 141 13.49 18.47 -8.18
CA GLY A 141 14.88 18.04 -8.34
C GLY A 141 15.65 17.83 -7.03
N CYS A 142 15.02 18.04 -5.87
CA CYS A 142 15.67 17.87 -4.57
C CYS A 142 15.73 16.40 -4.14
N SER A 143 16.80 16.05 -3.42
CA SER A 143 16.97 14.73 -2.81
C SER A 143 16.01 14.51 -1.63
N ILE A 144 15.71 13.25 -1.30
CA ILE A 144 14.96 12.90 -0.08
C ILE A 144 15.70 13.28 1.22
N PHE A 145 17.01 13.55 1.15
CA PHE A 145 17.82 14.01 2.27
C PHE A 145 17.94 15.53 2.38
N ASP A 146 17.38 16.25 1.41
CA ASP A 146 17.39 17.72 1.42
C ASP A 146 16.61 18.22 2.65
N PRO A 147 17.20 19.09 3.50
CA PRO A 147 16.56 19.56 4.73
C PRO A 147 15.26 20.33 4.49
N ASP A 148 15.08 20.91 3.30
CA ASP A 148 13.88 21.67 2.94
C ASP A 148 12.78 20.77 2.32
N VAL A 149 13.08 19.48 2.10
CA VAL A 149 12.12 18.52 1.56
C VAL A 149 11.29 17.87 2.66
N HIS A 150 9.97 17.95 2.54
CA HIS A 150 9.06 17.28 3.43
C HIS A 150 8.96 15.77 3.11
N VAL A 151 9.08 14.91 4.12
CA VAL A 151 8.87 13.46 3.93
C VAL A 151 7.85 12.94 4.93
N SER A 152 6.74 12.42 4.43
CA SER A 152 5.66 11.86 5.24
C SER A 152 5.48 10.37 4.99
N PHE A 153 5.04 9.67 6.04
CA PHE A 153 4.68 8.27 5.99
C PHE A 153 3.19 8.12 6.27
N SER A 154 2.52 7.30 5.48
CA SER A 154 1.15 6.86 5.73
C SER A 154 1.06 5.34 5.62
N TYR A 155 -0.01 4.75 6.14
CA TYR A 155 -0.08 3.32 6.36
C TYR A 155 -1.44 2.78 5.94
N ALA A 156 -1.44 1.59 5.33
CA ALA A 156 -2.67 0.93 4.94
C ALA A 156 -2.64 -0.58 5.18
N ILE A 157 -3.82 -1.14 5.43
CA ILE A 157 -4.08 -2.58 5.45
C ILE A 157 -5.03 -2.87 4.29
N LEU A 158 -4.61 -3.64 3.30
CA LEU A 158 -5.43 -4.09 2.19
C LEU A 158 -6.08 -5.43 2.56
N MET A 159 -7.37 -5.41 2.91
CA MET A 159 -8.05 -6.60 3.39
C MET A 159 -9.58 -6.53 3.28
N GLY A 160 -10.21 -7.70 3.29
CA GLY A 160 -11.65 -7.86 3.43
C GLY A 160 -12.47 -7.31 2.25
N ARG A 161 -13.78 -7.55 2.32
CA ARG A 161 -14.73 -7.19 1.26
C ARG A 161 -15.64 -6.04 1.69
N ARG A 162 -15.96 -5.15 0.76
CA ARG A 162 -16.87 -4.01 0.96
C ARG A 162 -18.26 -4.47 1.39
N ASN A 163 -18.74 -5.57 0.82
CA ASN A 163 -20.07 -6.10 1.13
C ASN A 163 -20.20 -6.64 2.55
N ASP A 164 -19.08 -6.88 3.25
CA ASP A 164 -19.08 -7.27 4.66
C ASP A 164 -19.23 -6.06 5.60
N LEU A 165 -19.16 -4.83 5.07
CA LEU A 165 -19.24 -3.59 5.83
C LEU A 165 -20.64 -2.96 5.72
N GLY A 166 -21.54 -3.36 6.62
CA GLY A 166 -22.78 -2.60 6.85
C GLY A 166 -22.50 -1.17 7.34
N GLY A 167 -23.51 -0.28 7.32
CA GLY A 167 -23.33 1.14 7.62
C GLY A 167 -22.62 1.45 8.95
N TYR A 168 -22.93 0.71 10.01
CA TYR A 168 -22.23 0.84 11.29
C TYR A 168 -20.73 0.48 11.20
N MET A 169 -20.39 -0.60 10.49
CA MET A 169 -19.01 -1.05 10.32
C MET A 169 -18.20 -0.09 9.45
N LEU A 170 -18.84 0.51 8.45
CA LEU A 170 -18.25 1.57 7.64
C LEU A 170 -17.89 2.79 8.49
N GLY A 171 -18.80 3.22 9.36
CA GLY A 171 -18.54 4.30 10.33
C GLY A 171 -17.36 3.97 11.25
N ARG A 172 -17.28 2.74 11.78
CA ARG A 172 -16.12 2.29 12.57
C ARG A 172 -14.82 2.31 11.78
N LYS A 173 -14.83 1.89 10.51
CA LYS A 173 -13.65 1.95 9.64
C LYS A 173 -13.18 3.39 9.39
N SER A 174 -14.13 4.33 9.28
CA SER A 174 -13.81 5.76 9.16
C SER A 174 -13.16 6.29 10.43
N ALA A 175 -13.79 6.05 11.60
CA ALA A 175 -13.25 6.47 12.89
C ALA A 175 -11.89 5.83 13.18
N PHE A 176 -11.71 4.54 12.88
CA PHE A 176 -10.44 3.84 13.03
C PHE A 176 -9.31 4.54 12.27
N LYS A 177 -9.56 4.99 11.03
CA LYS A 177 -8.56 5.72 10.26
C LYS A 177 -8.18 7.04 10.93
N GLU A 178 -9.17 7.79 11.41
CA GLU A 178 -8.96 9.07 12.08
C GLU A 178 -8.18 8.91 13.39
N ASP A 179 -8.55 7.92 14.21
CA ASP A 179 -7.96 7.70 15.54
C ASP A 179 -6.55 7.10 15.45
N SER A 180 -6.29 6.23 14.47
CA SER A 180 -5.05 5.46 14.39
C SER A 180 -4.08 5.94 13.32
N ASP A 181 -4.53 6.81 12.39
CA ASP A 181 -3.80 7.18 11.18
C ASP A 181 -3.36 5.95 10.36
N VAL A 182 -4.27 4.97 10.22
CA VAL A 182 -4.11 3.75 9.41
C VAL A 182 -5.35 3.53 8.55
N GLU A 183 -5.18 3.45 7.22
CA GLU A 183 -6.29 3.19 6.31
C GLU A 183 -6.54 1.69 6.10
N ILE A 184 -7.72 1.20 6.46
CA ILE A 184 -8.15 -0.13 6.01
C ILE A 184 -8.78 0.01 4.61
N ILE A 185 -8.15 -0.58 3.60
CA ILE A 185 -8.58 -0.59 2.21
C ILE A 185 -9.25 -1.93 1.91
N THR A 186 -10.52 -1.91 1.50
CA THR A 186 -11.21 -3.13 1.06
C THR A 186 -10.65 -3.59 -0.28
N CYS A 187 -10.43 -4.88 -0.43
CA CYS A 187 -9.90 -5.51 -1.65
C CYS A 187 -10.73 -5.19 -2.91
N ASP A 188 -12.02 -4.84 -2.77
CA ASP A 188 -12.87 -4.38 -3.88
C ASP A 188 -12.34 -3.14 -4.60
N ARG A 189 -11.49 -2.32 -3.97
CA ARG A 189 -10.90 -1.17 -4.66
C ARG A 189 -9.92 -1.58 -5.77
N LEU A 190 -9.31 -2.76 -5.66
CA LEU A 190 -8.42 -3.30 -6.70
C LEU A 190 -9.18 -3.55 -8.00
N PHE A 191 -10.47 -3.90 -7.93
CA PHE A 191 -11.30 -4.06 -9.12
C PHE A 191 -11.50 -2.74 -9.88
N HIS A 192 -11.59 -1.61 -9.18
CA HIS A 192 -11.70 -0.31 -9.84
C HIS A 192 -10.41 0.02 -10.61
N ALA A 193 -9.25 -0.32 -10.05
CA ALA A 193 -7.96 -0.18 -10.74
C ALA A 193 -7.85 -1.12 -11.94
N ALA A 194 -8.24 -2.39 -11.76
CA ALA A 194 -8.27 -3.38 -12.84
C ALA A 194 -9.17 -2.92 -14.00
N ASP A 195 -10.35 -2.37 -13.71
CA ASP A 195 -11.28 -1.85 -14.73
C ASP A 195 -10.65 -0.71 -15.55
N LYS A 196 -9.93 0.21 -14.89
CA LYS A 196 -9.22 1.30 -15.60
C LYS A 196 -8.12 0.78 -16.50
N ILE A 197 -7.34 -0.18 -16.01
CA ILE A 197 -6.22 -0.79 -16.75
C ILE A 197 -6.76 -1.56 -17.95
N ASP A 198 -7.79 -2.38 -17.76
CA ASP A 198 -8.42 -3.14 -18.85
C ASP A 198 -9.08 -2.23 -19.91
N ALA A 199 -9.50 -1.03 -19.52
CA ALA A 199 -10.07 -0.04 -20.44
C ALA A 199 -9.01 0.73 -21.25
N ASN A 200 -7.78 0.88 -20.73
CA ASN A 200 -6.70 1.64 -21.36
C ASN A 200 -5.36 0.89 -21.25
N PRO A 201 -5.26 -0.35 -21.77
CA PRO A 201 -4.10 -1.20 -21.55
C PRO A 201 -2.81 -0.55 -22.04
N GLU A 202 -2.84 0.22 -23.13
CA GLU A 202 -1.69 0.92 -23.72
C GLU A 202 -1.00 1.94 -22.82
N ILE A 203 -1.66 2.40 -21.75
CA ILE A 203 -1.06 3.31 -20.75
C ILE A 203 -0.14 2.55 -19.78
N TYR A 204 -0.34 1.24 -19.64
CA TYR A 204 0.28 0.41 -18.60
C TYR A 204 1.19 -0.70 -19.15
N ILE A 205 1.53 -0.64 -20.46
CA ILE A 205 2.51 -1.53 -21.14
C ILE A 205 3.92 -0.97 -21.02
#